data_AF-A0A401JAE6-F1
#
_entry.id   AF-A0A401JAE6-F1
#
_cell.length_a   1.000
_cell.length_b   1.000
_cell.length_c   1.000
_cell.angle_alpha   90.00
_cell.angle_beta   90.00
_cell.angle_gamma   90.00
#
_symmetry.space_group_name_H-M   'P 1'
#
loop_
_entity.id
_entity.type
_entity.pdbx_description
1 polymer ?
#
loop_
_entity_poly.entity_id
_entity_poly.type
_entity_poly.pdbx_seq_one_letter_code
_entity_poly.pdbx_strand_id
1 'polypeptide(L)'
;MKKEILIFWLVALALAFGLSALLFHYAALAPGALAKARTPQPMESMPDVNLGNAYGTVSVTDLVGYYIEHPPAPKGTTAADDGEHRFGGC
;
A
#
# COMPACT_ATOMS: atom_id res chain seq x y z
N MET A 1 6.90 -30.06 -34.72
CA MET A 1 7.68 -29.57 -33.57
C MET A 1 7.74 -28.04 -33.43
N LYS A 2 8.23 -27.26 -34.40
CA LYS A 2 8.32 -25.78 -34.24
C LYS A 2 6.96 -25.08 -34.22
N LYS A 3 5.97 -25.61 -34.96
CA LYS A 3 4.62 -25.03 -35.04
C LYS A 3 3.81 -25.25 -33.75
N GLU A 4 3.87 -26.43 -33.13
CA GLU A 4 3.16 -26.66 -31.86
C GLU A 4 3.71 -25.79 -30.73
N ILE A 5 5.03 -25.56 -30.69
CA ILE A 5 5.67 -24.68 -29.70
C ILE A 5 5.20 -23.23 -29.89
N LEU A 6 5.14 -22.73 -31.12
CA LEU A 6 4.66 -21.36 -31.39
C LEU A 6 3.19 -21.17 -30.97
N ILE A 7 2.35 -22.17 -31.22
CA ILE A 7 0.94 -22.15 -30.81
C ILE A 7 0.84 -22.14 -29.28
N PHE A 8 1.61 -22.98 -28.59
CA PHE A 8 1.65 -23.01 -27.15
C PHE A 8 2.05 -21.67 -26.54
N TRP A 9 3.10 -21.03 -27.07
CA TRP A 9 3.55 -19.71 -26.61
C TRP A 9 2.51 -18.62 -26.85
N LEU A 10 1.85 -18.61 -28.02
CA LEU A 10 0.78 -17.64 -28.31
C LEU A 10 -0.40 -17.81 -27.36
N VAL A 11 -0.81 -19.05 -27.10
CA VAL A 11 -1.92 -19.34 -26.19
C VAL A 11 -1.55 -18.95 -24.75
N ALA A 12 -0.35 -19.30 -24.28
CA ALA A 12 0.11 -18.93 -22.95
C ALA A 12 0.19 -17.40 -22.77
N LEU A 13 0.71 -16.69 -23.78
CA LEU A 13 0.80 -15.23 -23.77
C LEU A 13 -0.60 -14.59 -23.76
N ALA A 14 -1.51 -15.07 -24.61
CA ALA A 14 -2.89 -14.59 -24.66
C ALA A 14 -3.62 -14.84 -23.34
N LEU A 15 -3.39 -16.00 -22.71
CA LEU A 15 -3.99 -16.34 -21.43
C LEU A 15 -3.47 -15.43 -20.31
N ALA A 16 -2.15 -15.23 -20.23
CA ALA A 16 -1.53 -14.36 -19.23
C ALA A 16 -1.97 -12.89 -19.40
N PHE A 17 -2.03 -12.41 -20.63
CA PHE A 17 -2.48 -11.05 -20.94
C PHE A 17 -3.97 -10.88 -20.64
N GLY A 18 -4.79 -11.87 -21.01
CA GLY A 18 -6.22 -11.88 -20.69
C GLY A 18 -6.50 -11.87 -19.19
N LEU A 19 -5.80 -12.72 -18.41
CA LEU A 19 -5.89 -12.70 -16.96
C LEU A 19 -5.46 -11.35 -16.39
N SER A 20 -4.33 -10.80 -16.87
CA SER A 20 -3.83 -9.52 -16.38
C SER A 20 -4.83 -8.39 -16.64
N ALA A 21 -5.42 -8.32 -17.83
CA ALA A 21 -6.41 -7.30 -18.16
C ALA A 21 -7.68 -7.41 -17.29
N LEU A 22 -8.12 -8.65 -17.00
CA LEU A 22 -9.32 -8.90 -16.21
C LEU A 22 -9.09 -8.62 -14.72
N LEU A 23 -7.94 -9.06 -14.18
CA LEU A 23 -7.56 -8.78 -12.79
C LEU A 23 -7.18 -7.32 -12.57
N PHE A 24 -6.72 -6.61 -13.61
CA PHE A 24 -6.38 -5.20 -13.50
C PHE A 24 -7.58 -4.36 -13.07
N HIS A 25 -8.80 -4.68 -13.52
CA HIS A 25 -9.99 -3.95 -13.07
C HIS A 25 -10.26 -4.12 -11.56
N TYR A 26 -9.90 -5.28 -11.00
CA TYR A 26 -10.07 -5.56 -9.57
C TYR A 26 -8.94 -4.95 -8.72
N ALA A 27 -7.73 -4.87 -9.27
CA ALA A 27 -6.59 -4.23 -8.62
C ALA A 27 -6.55 -2.71 -8.80
N ALA A 28 -7.21 -2.18 -9.83
CA ALA A 28 -7.22 -0.75 -10.12
C ALA A 28 -8.06 0.00 -9.10
N LEU A 29 -7.49 1.05 -8.53
CA LEU A 29 -8.22 1.99 -7.69
C LEU A 29 -9.30 2.70 -8.52
N ALA A 30 -10.50 2.83 -7.95
CA ALA A 30 -11.57 3.58 -8.57
C ALA A 30 -11.11 5.01 -8.92
N PRO A 31 -11.51 5.56 -10.09
CA PRO A 31 -11.06 6.88 -10.52
C PRO A 31 -11.43 7.99 -9.50
N GLY A 32 -12.53 7.83 -8.78
CA GLY A 32 -12.91 8.73 -7.68
C GLY A 32 -11.98 8.68 -6.47
N ALA A 33 -11.41 7.51 -6.15
CA ALA A 33 -10.41 7.36 -5.09
C ALA A 33 -9.09 8.03 -5.49
N LEU A 34 -8.69 7.89 -6.76
CA LEU A 34 -7.52 8.59 -7.30
C LEU A 34 -7.70 10.11 -7.31
N ALA A 35 -8.89 10.61 -7.65
CA ALA A 35 -9.19 12.04 -7.60
C ALA A 35 -9.10 12.58 -6.17
N LYS A 36 -9.70 11.89 -5.19
CA LYS A 36 -9.61 12.25 -3.77
C LYS A 36 -8.18 12.23 -3.24
N ALA A 37 -7.37 11.25 -3.65
CA ALA A 37 -5.97 11.17 -3.24
C ALA A 37 -5.11 12.33 -3.78
N ARG A 38 -5.53 12.96 -4.88
CA ARG A 38 -4.83 14.11 -5.48
C ARG A 38 -5.31 15.46 -4.96
N THR A 39 -6.44 15.51 -4.26
CA THR A 39 -6.96 16.73 -3.66
C THR A 39 -6.42 16.90 -2.24
N PRO A 40 -5.73 18.01 -1.93
CA PRO A 40 -5.33 18.31 -0.56
C PRO A 40 -6.57 18.45 0.32
N GLN A 41 -6.56 17.81 1.48
CA GLN A 41 -7.62 17.91 2.48
C GLN A 41 -7.00 18.11 3.87
N PRO A 42 -7.67 18.83 4.78
CA PRO A 42 -7.20 19.00 6.14
C PRO A 42 -7.12 17.65 6.86
N MET A 43 -6.12 17.50 7.73
CA MET A 43 -5.80 16.23 8.42
C MET A 43 -6.95 15.74 9.31
N GLU A 44 -7.72 16.65 9.89
CA GLU A 44 -8.87 16.39 10.76
C GLU A 44 -10.08 15.84 9.99
N SER A 45 -10.12 16.04 8.67
CA SER A 45 -11.16 15.50 7.80
C SER A 45 -10.76 14.17 7.15
N MET A 46 -9.54 13.69 7.42
CA MET A 46 -9.11 12.39 6.90
C MET A 46 -9.70 11.25 7.74
N PRO A 47 -10.09 10.14 7.10
CA PRO A 47 -10.54 8.96 7.82
C PRO A 47 -9.38 8.37 8.63
N ASP A 48 -9.72 7.75 9.76
CA ASP A 48 -8.74 7.05 10.58
C ASP A 48 -8.05 5.93 9.80
N VAL A 49 -6.76 5.75 10.08
CA VAL A 49 -5.90 4.78 9.41
C VAL A 49 -5.80 3.54 10.27
N ASN A 50 -6.17 2.39 9.71
CA ASN A 50 -5.94 1.10 10.35
C ASN A 50 -4.51 0.62 10.08
N LEU A 51 -3.69 0.54 11.12
CA LEU A 51 -2.30 0.11 11.10
C LEU A 51 -2.16 -1.41 11.38
N GLY A 52 -3.26 -2.15 11.32
CA GLY A 52 -3.30 -3.59 11.60
C GLY A 52 -3.38 -3.94 13.08
N ASN A 53 -3.26 -5.23 13.39
CA ASN A 53 -3.54 -5.76 14.74
C ASN A 53 -2.61 -5.23 15.85
N ALA A 54 -1.41 -4.77 15.50
CA ALA A 54 -0.43 -4.30 16.48
C ALA A 54 -0.73 -2.89 17.01
N TYR A 55 -1.40 -2.05 16.22
CA TYR A 55 -1.57 -0.62 16.51
C TYR A 55 -3.04 -0.16 16.39
N GLY A 56 -3.91 -1.00 15.83
CA GLY A 56 -5.33 -0.70 15.68
C GLY A 56 -5.61 0.42 14.70
N THR A 57 -6.68 1.17 14.95
CA THR A 57 -7.11 2.31 14.14
C THR A 57 -6.66 3.60 14.83
N VAL A 58 -5.93 4.45 14.12
CA VAL A 58 -5.33 5.69 14.65
C VAL A 58 -5.70 6.87 13.76
N SER A 59 -5.91 8.05 14.36
CA SER A 59 -6.23 9.26 13.62
C SER A 59 -5.02 9.78 12.85
N VAL A 60 -5.25 10.45 11.72
CA VAL A 60 -4.17 11.07 10.94
C VAL A 60 -3.46 12.18 11.72
N THR A 61 -4.19 12.91 12.56
CA THR A 61 -3.63 13.96 13.41
C THR A 61 -2.60 13.39 14.38
N ASP A 62 -2.89 12.25 15.02
CA ASP A 62 -1.96 11.60 15.94
C ASP A 62 -0.72 11.08 15.21
N LEU A 63 -0.89 10.52 14.01
CA LEU A 63 0.21 10.08 13.14
C LEU A 63 1.15 11.24 12.79
N VAL A 64 0.59 12.41 12.43
CA VAL A 64 1.38 13.61 12.12
C VAL A 64 2.07 14.15 13.36
N GLY A 65 1.36 14.20 14.50
CA GLY A 65 1.94 14.59 15.79
C GLY A 65 3.12 13.71 16.18
N TYR A 66 2.94 12.39 16.10
CA TYR A 66 4.00 11.41 16.36
C TYR A 66 5.22 11.64 15.46
N TYR A 67 5.01 11.89 14.17
CA TYR A 67 6.10 12.14 13.23
C TYR A 67 6.88 13.42 13.55
N ILE A 68 6.20 14.47 14.04
CA ILE A 68 6.85 15.71 14.46
C ILE A 68 7.70 15.49 15.71
N GLU A 69 7.20 14.69 16.65
CA GLU A 69 7.92 14.36 17.88
C GLU A 69 9.06 13.36 17.66
N HIS A 70 8.93 12.47 16.67
CA HIS A 70 9.86 11.39 16.36
C HIS A 70 10.25 11.41 14.88
N PRO A 71 11.05 12.42 14.43
CA PRO A 71 11.46 12.50 13.04
C PRO A 71 12.26 11.25 12.65
N PRO A 72 12.04 10.69 11.44
CA PRO A 72 12.75 9.49 11.01
C PRO A 72 14.25 9.79 10.94
N ALA A 73 15.06 8.89 11.51
CA ALA A 73 16.50 9.00 11.43
C ALA A 73 16.93 9.14 9.96
N PRO A 74 17.91 10.02 9.65
CA PRO A 74 18.46 10.11 8.31
C PRO A 74 18.91 8.72 7.86
N LYS A 75 18.52 8.31 6.64
CA LYS A 75 18.76 6.96 6.12
C LYS A 75 20.27 6.69 6.01
N GLY A 76 20.85 6.18 7.09
CA GLY A 76 22.18 5.60 7.19
C GLY A 76 22.05 4.16 7.69
N THR A 77 22.25 3.22 6.77
CA THR A 77 22.77 1.83 6.95
C THR A 77 22.40 0.99 8.19
N THR A 78 21.25 1.19 8.80
CA THR A 78 20.66 0.17 9.68
C THR A 78 19.16 0.18 9.44
N ALA A 79 18.63 -0.92 8.91
CA ALA A 79 17.22 -1.21 9.10
C ALA A 79 17.01 -1.20 10.62
N ALA A 80 16.28 -0.20 11.12
CA ALA A 80 15.93 -0.15 12.52
C ALA A 80 15.18 -1.45 12.81
N ASP A 81 15.75 -2.20 13.75
CA ASP A 81 15.16 -3.33 14.45
C ASP A 81 13.65 -3.09 14.69
N ASP A 82 12.82 -4.10 14.43
CA ASP A 82 11.39 -4.09 14.73
C ASP A 82 11.23 -3.82 16.24
N GLY A 83 11.09 -2.53 16.57
CA GLY A 83 11.26 -2.04 17.93
C GLY A 83 10.34 -2.75 18.91
N GLU A 84 10.95 -3.25 19.99
CA GLU A 84 10.31 -3.82 21.17
C GLU A 84 8.98 -3.13 21.50
N HIS A 85 7.93 -3.96 21.59
CA HIS A 85 6.61 -3.65 22.11
C HIS A 85 6.67 -2.83 23.42
N ARG A 86 6.43 -1.52 23.34
CA ARG A 86 6.50 -0.64 24.51
C ARG A 86 5.41 0.43 24.52
N PHE A 87 4.13 0.04 24.49
CA PHE A 87 3.07 0.90 25.05
C PHE A 87 1.99 0.07 25.75
N GLY A 88 2.34 -0.47 26.90
CA GLY A 88 1.40 -0.87 27.94
C GLY A 88 1.75 -0.05 29.19
N GLY A 89 0.90 0.90 29.55
CA GLY A 89 1.19 1.84 30.63
C GLY A 89 -0.01 2.69 31.04
N CYS A 90 -1.12 2.01 31.33
CA CYS A 90 -2.12 2.23 32.40
C CYS A 90 -3.47 1.65 31.98
#